data_AF-A0A3D5E4P0-F1
#
_entry.id   AF-A0A3D5E4P0-F1
#
_cell.length_a   1.000
_cell.length_b   1.000
_cell.length_c   1.000
_cell.angle_alpha   90.00
_cell.angle_beta   90.00
_cell.angle_gamma   90.00
#
_symmetry.space_group_name_H-M   'P 1'
#
loop_
_entity.id
_entity.type
_entity.pdbx_description
1 polymer ?
#
loop_
_entity_poly.entity_id
_entity_poly.type
_entity_poly.pdbx_seq_one_letter_code
_entity_poly.pdbx_strand_id
1 'polypeptide(L)' 'EGFDERIRKYLATDEISVGDYVMTGGELPALVIIDTVTRLMPGVLGDEGATQNDSHSDRGLLEHPHYTRPVNF' A
#
# COMPACT_ATOMS: atom_id res chain seq x y z
N GLU A 1 -20.78 11.94 1.45
CA GLU A 1 -21.12 12.45 0.10
C GLU A 1 -20.02 12.06 -0.88
N GLY A 2 -20.33 11.99 -2.17
CA GLY A 2 -19.39 11.67 -3.24
C GLY A 2 -19.13 12.86 -4.17
N PHE A 3 -18.27 12.67 -5.16
CA PHE A 3 -17.98 13.68 -6.18
C PHE A 3 -19.06 13.72 -7.27
N ASP A 4 -19.15 14.84 -7.98
CA ASP A 4 -20.00 14.95 -9.17
C ASP A 4 -19.57 13.93 -10.23
N GLU A 5 -20.52 13.20 -10.81
CA GLU A 5 -20.24 12.11 -11.75
C GLU A 5 -19.48 12.57 -13.02
N ARG A 6 -19.57 13.85 -13.39
CA ARG A 6 -18.78 14.42 -14.50
C ARG A 6 -17.27 14.43 -14.20
N ILE A 7 -16.89 14.54 -12.92
CA ILE A 7 -15.49 14.45 -12.50
C ILE A 7 -14.99 13.03 -12.77
N ARG A 8 -15.75 12.02 -12.36
CA ARG A 8 -15.41 10.61 -12.58
C ARG A 8 -15.34 10.27 -14.08
N LYS A 9 -16.31 10.75 -14.85
CA LYS A 9 -16.41 10.44 -16.29
C LYS A 9 -15.38 11.16 -17.17
N TYR A 10 -14.98 12.39 -16.83
CA TYR A 10 -14.20 13.24 -17.74
C TYR A 10 -12.87 13.75 -17.17
N LEU A 11 -12.63 13.66 -15.86
CA LEU A 11 -11.40 14.18 -15.23
C LEU A 11 -10.57 13.09 -14.54
N ALA A 12 -11.21 12.13 -13.86
CA ALA A 12 -10.52 11.03 -13.23
C ALA A 12 -10.06 10.00 -14.29
N THR A 13 -8.86 9.45 -14.11
CA THR A 13 -8.36 8.35 -14.94
C THR A 13 -8.75 7.00 -14.34
N ASP A 14 -8.59 6.86 -13.03
CA ASP A 14 -8.81 5.63 -12.29
C ASP A 14 -9.56 5.89 -10.99
N GLU A 15 -10.27 4.87 -10.52
CA GLU A 15 -10.89 4.85 -9.19
C GLU A 15 -10.33 3.65 -8.43
N ILE A 16 -9.68 3.93 -7.29
CA ILE A 16 -8.96 2.93 -6.52
C ILE A 16 -9.57 2.84 -5.13
N SER A 17 -9.94 1.64 -4.71
CA SER A 17 -10.27 1.32 -3.32
C SER A 17 -9.08 0.66 -2.63
N VAL A 18 -8.85 1.00 -1.37
CA VAL A 18 -7.85 0.35 -0.50
C VAL A 18 -8.44 -0.76 0.36
N GLY A 19 -9.74 -1.06 0.21
CA GLY A 19 -10.40 -2.20 0.85
C GLY A 19 -11.93 -2.07 0.92
N ASP A 20 -12.58 -3.17 1.31
CA ASP A 20 -14.05 -3.28 1.33
C ASP A 20 -14.65 -2.71 2.64
N TYR A 21 -14.44 -1.41 2.86
CA TYR A 21 -14.97 -0.66 3.99
C TYR A 21 -15.16 0.83 3.64
N VAL A 22 -15.97 1.54 4.42
CA VAL A 22 -16.28 2.96 4.18
C VAL A 22 -15.48 3.85 5.12
N MET A 23 -14.83 4.87 4.56
CA MET A 23 -14.09 5.90 5.31
C MET A 23 -14.80 7.25 5.25
N THR A 24 -14.47 8.15 6.16
CA THR A 24 -15.07 9.50 6.21
C THR A 24 -14.59 10.41 5.08
N GLY A 25 -13.44 10.11 4.48
CA GLY A 25 -12.80 10.90 3.42
C GLY A 25 -11.71 10.12 2.68
N GLY A 26 -11.14 10.73 1.64
CA GLY A 26 -10.15 10.12 0.75
C GLY A 26 -8.69 10.35 1.15
N GLU A 27 -8.44 11.13 2.20
CA GLU A 27 -7.10 11.54 2.63
C GLU A 27 -6.27 10.34 3.09
N LEU A 28 -6.84 9.45 3.91
CA LEU A 28 -6.14 8.26 4.41
C LEU A 28 -5.85 7.24 3.28
N PRO A 29 -6.82 6.86 2.41
CA PRO A 29 -6.53 6.06 1.22
C PRO A 29 -5.44 6.65 0.33
N ALA A 30 -5.45 7.98 0.12
CA ALA A 30 -4.41 8.65 -0.67
C ALA A 30 -3.03 8.51 -0.01
N LEU A 31 -2.92 8.66 1.30
CA LEU A 31 -1.66 8.46 2.04
C LEU A 31 -1.18 6.99 1.98
N VAL A 32 -2.09 6.02 2.05
CA VAL A 32 -1.76 4.59 1.88
C VAL A 32 -1.14 4.34 0.50
N ILE A 33 -1.75 4.88 -0.57
CA ILE A 33 -1.21 4.74 -1.93
C ILE A 33 0.16 5.43 -2.03
N ILE A 34 0.30 6.65 -1.51
CA ILE A 34 1.58 7.38 -1.54
C ILE A 34 2.68 6.58 -0.84
N ASP A 35 2.44 6.10 0.38
CA ASP A 35 3.41 5.33 1.16
C ASP A 35 3.83 4.05 0.40
N THR A 36 2.86 3.24 0.00
CA THR A 36 3.10 1.94 -0.65
C THR A 36 3.84 2.07 -1.99
N VAL A 37 3.50 3.06 -2.82
CA VAL A 37 4.18 3.30 -4.10
C VAL A 37 5.57 3.89 -3.88
N THR A 38 5.72 4.80 -2.91
CA THR A 38 7.02 5.45 -2.62
C THR A 38 8.07 4.43 -2.20
N ARG A 39 7.68 3.41 -1.42
CA ARG A 39 8.58 2.30 -1.02
C ARG A 39 9.20 1.55 -2.20
N LEU A 40 8.54 1.54 -3.37
CA LEU A 40 9.04 0.86 -4.57
C LEU A 40 10.08 1.69 -5.34
N MET A 41 10.26 2.97 -5.00
CA MET A 41 11.23 3.83 -5.67
C MET A 41 12.67 3.51 -5.23
N PRO A 42 13.64 3.50 -6.17
CA PRO A 42 15.05 3.27 -5.85
C PRO A 42 15.56 4.25 -4.78
N GLY A 43 16.27 3.72 -3.77
CA GLY A 43 16.92 4.51 -2.72
C GLY A 43 16.02 4.88 -1.53
N VAL A 44 14.72 4.57 -1.54
CA VAL A 44 13.83 4.87 -0.41
C VAL A 44 14.05 3.93 0.78
N LEU A 45 14.14 2.61 0.54
CA LEU A 45 14.21 1.62 1.62
C LEU A 45 15.63 1.30 2.13
N GLY A 46 16.66 1.92 1.55
CA GLY A 46 18.05 1.75 1.97
C GLY A 46 18.70 0.39 1.70
N ASP A 47 17.91 -0.69 1.60
CA ASP A 47 18.35 -2.05 1.27
C ASP A 47 17.79 -2.49 -0.09
N GLU A 48 18.67 -2.93 -1.00
CA GLU A 48 18.36 -3.24 -2.41
C GLU A 48 17.47 -4.49 -2.59
N GLY A 49 17.13 -5.21 -1.52
CA GLY A 49 16.23 -6.37 -1.54
C GLY A 49 14.95 -6.23 -0.70
N ALA A 50 14.74 -5.10 -0.02
CA ALA A 50 13.73 -4.99 1.04
C ALA A 50 12.31 -5.35 0.57
N THR A 51 11.90 -4.89 -0.62
CA THR A 51 10.56 -5.17 -1.15
C THR A 51 10.36 -6.60 -1.62
N GLN A 52 11.44 -7.34 -1.94
CA GLN A 52 11.33 -8.68 -2.54
C GLN A 52 10.88 -9.73 -1.52
N ASN A 53 11.16 -9.49 -0.25
CA ASN A 53 10.81 -10.39 0.85
C ASN A 53 9.50 -10.02 1.56
N ASP A 54 8.91 -8.86 1.24
CA ASP A 54 7.63 -8.43 1.80
C ASP A 54 6.50 -9.43 1.46
N SER A 55 5.49 -9.45 2.34
CA SER A 55 4.25 -10.16 2.05
C SER A 55 3.66 -9.69 0.71
N HIS A 56 3.15 -10.66 -0.04
CA HIS A 56 2.54 -10.53 -1.36
C HIS A 56 3.48 -10.19 -2.51
N SER A 57 4.79 -10.01 -2.27
CA SER A 57 5.78 -9.75 -3.33
C SER A 57 6.05 -10.97 -4.21
N ASP A 58 6.06 -12.18 -3.66
CA ASP A 58 6.11 -13.44 -4.44
C ASP A 58 4.75 -14.14 -4.45
N ARG A 59 4.06 -14.05 -5.59
CA ARG A 59 2.81 -14.79 -5.90
C ARG A 59 1.71 -14.64 -4.85
N GLY A 60 1.67 -13.51 -4.15
CA GLY A 60 0.63 -13.23 -3.15
C GLY A 60 0.80 -13.96 -1.82
N LEU A 61 1.93 -14.63 -1.58
CA LEU A 61 2.19 -15.36 -0.32
C LEU A 61 2.46 -14.40 0.84
N LEU A 62 2.14 -14.85 2.06
CA LEU A 62 2.54 -14.14 3.27
C LEU A 62 4.03 -14.38 3.56
N GLU A 63 4.67 -13.39 4.16
CA GLU A 63 6.03 -13.52 4.66
C GLU A 63 6.10 -14.50 5.84
N HIS A 64 7.29 -15.05 6.07
CA HIS A 64 7.55 -15.97 7.17
C HIS A 64 7.61 -15.24 8.52
N PRO A 65 7.40 -15.95 9.65
CA PRO A 65 7.55 -15.35 10.98
C PRO A 65 8.97 -14.85 11.23
N HIS A 66 9.07 -13.66 11.80
CA HIS A 66 10.34 -13.05 12.22
C HIS A 66 10.58 -13.26 13.71
N TYR A 67 11.79 -13.66 14.06
CA TYR A 67 12.25 -13.75 15.43
C TYR A 67 13.50 -12.90 15.61
N THR A 68 13.56 -12.22 16.73
CA THR A 68 14.76 -11.49 17.14
C THR A 68 15.11 -11.89 18.57
N ARG A 69 16.25 -11.41 19.05
CA ARG A 69 16.73 -11.69 20.41
C ARG A 69 15.67 -11.29 21.45
N PRO A 70 15.58 -11.98 22.61
CA PRO A 70 16.47 -13.04 23.11
C PRO A 70 16.10 -14.45 22.61
N VAL A 71 16.91 -15.46 22.97
CA VAL A 71 16.72 -16.87 22.52
C VAL A 71 15.45 -17.52 23.11
N ASN A 72 14.96 -17.06 24.26
CA ASN A 72 13.76 -17.60 24.92
C ASN A 72 12.82 -16.45 25.32
N PHE A 73 11.56 -16.47 24.84
CA PHE A 73 10.47 -15.54 25.17
C PHE A 73 9.12 -16.27 25.20
#